data_AF-A0A4W5LP77-F1
#
_entry.id   AF-A0A4W5LP77-F1
#
_cell.length_a   1.000
_cell.length_b   1.000
_cell.length_c   1.000
_cell.angle_alpha   90.00
_cell.angle_beta   90.00
_cell.angle_gamma   90.00
#
_symmetry.space_group_name_H-M   'P 1'
#
loop_
_entity.id
_entity.type
_entity.pdbx_description
1 polymer ?
#
loop_
_entity_poly.entity_id
_entity_poly.type
_entity_poly.pdbx_seq_one_letter_code
_entity_poly.pdbx_strand_id
1 'polypeptide(L)' 'MVNHVKPLLIEKLEVYTSSHSCQNMEIIVILKNGKGKKCLNPDAPFAKKTIAKIMKNQRSVR' A
#
# COMPACT_ATOMS: atom_id res chain seq x y z
N MET A 1 9.53 -7.36 12.39
CA MET A 1 10.00 -7.42 10.98
C MET A 1 9.00 -6.63 10.13
N VAL A 2 9.36 -5.44 9.63
CA VAL A 2 8.46 -4.63 8.79
C VAL A 2 8.81 -4.89 7.34
N ASN A 3 7.85 -5.41 6.57
CA ASN A 3 8.06 -5.75 5.16
C ASN A 3 8.14 -4.46 4.32
N HIS A 4 9.36 -3.96 4.11
CA HIS A 4 9.61 -2.81 3.25
C HIS A 4 9.40 -3.18 1.77
N VAL A 5 8.58 -2.40 1.07
CA VAL A 5 8.27 -2.57 -0.35
C VAL A 5 8.61 -1.29 -1.11
N LYS A 6 9.48 -1.39 -2.13
CA LYS A 6 9.79 -0.23 -2.97
C LYS A 6 8.56 0.18 -3.80
N PRO A 7 8.12 1.46 -3.76
CA PRO A 7 6.92 1.91 -4.48
C PRO A 7 6.90 1.60 -5.98
N LEU A 8 8.06 1.62 -6.66
CA LEU A 8 8.15 1.31 -8.10
C LEU A 8 7.76 -0.14 -8.45
N LEU A 9 7.86 -1.05 -7.49
CA LEU A 9 7.53 -2.47 -7.64
C LEU A 9 6.05 -2.75 -7.38
N ILE A 10 5.30 -1.76 -6.92
CA ILE A 10 3.87 -1.89 -6.64
C ILE A 10 3.11 -1.68 -7.95
N GLU A 11 2.25 -2.62 -8.27
CA GLU A 11 1.35 -2.59 -9.41
C GLU A 11 0.02 -1.95 -9.03
N LYS A 12 -0.54 -2.37 -7.89
CA LYS A 12 -1.82 -1.92 -7.39
C LYS A 12 -1.78 -1.72 -5.88
N LEU A 13 -2.48 -0.68 -5.42
CA LEU A 13 -2.72 -0.39 -4.01
C LEU A 13 -4.20 -0.58 -3.72
N GLU A 14 -4.53 -1.40 -2.73
CA GLU A 14 -5.87 -1.62 -2.21
C GLU A 14 -5.91 -1.17 -0.75
N VAL A 15 -6.83 -0.26 -0.44
CA VAL A 15 -7.00 0.31 0.91
C VAL A 15 -8.40 -0.01 1.37
N TYR A 16 -8.51 -0.79 2.43
CA TYR A 16 -9.76 -1.11 3.10
C TYR A 16 -9.81 -0.33 4.40
N THR A 17 -10.70 0.64 4.48
CA THR A 17 -10.92 1.43 5.69
C THR A 17 -11.76 0.64 6.70
N SER A 18 -11.67 1.03 7.97
CA SER A 18 -12.60 0.56 8.99
C SER A 18 -14.04 0.76 8.54
N SER A 19 -14.86 -0.26 8.74
CA SER A 19 -16.29 -0.31 8.43
C SER A 19 -17.08 -0.83 9.63
N HIS A 20 -18.41 -0.82 9.53
CA HIS A 20 -19.26 -1.36 10.60
C HIS A 20 -18.98 -2.85 10.88
N SER A 21 -18.62 -3.61 9.84
CA SER A 21 -18.37 -5.06 9.93
C SER A 21 -16.91 -5.43 10.22
N CYS A 22 -15.96 -4.51 10.00
CA CYS A 22 -14.55 -4.72 10.31
C CYS A 22 -13.93 -3.40 10.75
N GLN A 23 -13.55 -3.31 12.04
CA GLN A 23 -12.98 -2.09 12.61
C GLN A 23 -11.53 -1.85 12.20
N ASN A 24 -10.87 -2.87 11.63
CA ASN A 24 -9.46 -2.81 11.28
C ASN A 24 -9.27 -2.16 9.90
N MET A 25 -8.30 -1.27 9.80
CA MET A 25 -7.83 -0.76 8.51
C MET A 25 -6.81 -1.72 7.93
N GLU A 26 -6.96 -2.08 6.66
CA GLU A 26 -6.03 -2.95 5.94
C GLU A 26 -5.49 -2.26 4.70
N ILE A 27 -4.18 -2.37 4.51
CA ILE A 27 -3.49 -1.82 3.34
C ILE A 27 -2.79 -2.96 2.63
N ILE A 28 -3.21 -3.25 1.41
CA ILE A 28 -2.69 -4.37 0.62
C ILE A 28 -2.01 -3.80 -0.62
N VAL A 29 -0.75 -4.19 -0.83
CA VAL A 29 0.00 -3.86 -2.04
C VAL A 29 0.17 -5.11 -2.89
N ILE A 30 -0.17 -4.99 -4.17
CA ILE A 30 0.05 -6.04 -5.17
C ILE A 30 1.33 -5.69 -5.91
N LEU A 31 2.28 -6.62 -5.94
CA LEU A 31 3.57 -6.43 -6.57
C LEU A 31 3.55 -6.85 -8.03
N LYS A 32 4.28 -6.11 -8.86
CA LYS A 32 4.50 -6.43 -10.27
C LYS A 32 5.13 -7.80 -10.46
N ASN A 33 4.99 -8.33 -11.67
CA ASN A 33 5.61 -9.57 -12.13
C ASN A 33 5.18 -10.79 -11.31
N GLY A 34 3.94 -10.82 -10.84
CA GLY A 34 3.39 -11.96 -10.10
C GLY A 34 4.04 -12.20 -8.74
N LYS A 35 4.74 -11.22 -8.15
CA LYS A 35 5.40 -11.34 -6.82
C LYS A 35 4.41 -11.36 -5.64
N GLY A 36 3.12 -11.50 -5.92
CA GLY A 36 2.06 -11.67 -4.93
C GLY A 36 1.63 -10.38 -4.25
N LYS A 37 0.84 -10.57 -3.18
CA LYS A 37 0.30 -9.49 -2.35
C LYS A 37 1.05 -9.39 -1.03
N LYS A 38 1.19 -8.19 -0.49
CA LYS A 38 1.72 -7.94 0.86
C LYS A 38 0.80 -6.98 1.62
N CYS A 39 0.54 -7.29 2.88
CA CYS A 39 -0.12 -6.36 3.78
C CYS A 39 0.91 -5.39 4.38
N LEU A 40 0.54 -4.12 4.49
CA LEU A 40 1.28 -3.08 5.17
C LEU A 40 0.57 -2.71 6.46
N ASN A 41 1.34 -2.44 7.52
CA ASN A 41 0.79 -1.92 8.76
C ASN A 41 0.41 -0.43 8.56
N PRO A 42 -0.88 -0.04 8.70
CA PRO A 42 -1.34 1.34 8.52
C PRO A 42 -0.70 2.33 9.51
N ASP A 43 -0.31 1.86 10.71
CA ASP A 43 0.31 2.70 11.74
C ASP A 43 1.80 2.92 11.51
N ALA A 44 2.43 2.08 10.69
CA ALA A 44 3.85 2.20 10.41
C ALA A 44 4.15 3.44 9.55
N PRO A 45 5.14 4.29 9.93
CA PRO A 45 5.53 5.47 9.14
C PRO A 45 5.92 5.13 7.69
N PHE A 46 6.47 3.93 7.48
CA PHE A 46 6.82 3.43 6.16
C PHE A 46 5.61 3.26 5.23
N ALA A 47 4.48 2.74 5.74
CA ALA A 47 3.28 2.54 4.94
C ALA A 47 2.72 3.88 4.45
N LYS A 48 2.61 4.86 5.35
CA LYS A 48 2.18 6.24 5.04
C LYS A 48 3.06 6.88 3.96
N LYS A 49 4.39 6.77 4.09
CA LYS A 49 5.36 7.27 3.09
C LYS A 49 5.22 6.57 1.74
N THR A 50 5.01 5.26 1.74
CA THR A 50 4.86 4.45 0.52
C THR A 50 3.62 4.90 -0.26
N ILE A 51 2.47 5.03 0.42
CA ILE A 51 1.20 5.46 -0.18
C ILE A 51 1.32 6.87 -0.76
N ALA A 52 1.87 7.83 0.01
CA ALA A 52 2.08 9.19 -0.46
C ALA A 52 2.94 9.24 -1.73
N LYS A 53 3.98 8.39 -1.81
CA LYS A 53 4.85 8.31 -2.99
C LYS A 53 4.14 7.68 -4.20
N ILE A 54 3.32 6.65 -4.00
CA ILE A 54 2.48 6.08 -5.07
C ILE A 54 1.53 7.15 -5.62
N MET A 55 0.82 7.87 -4.76
CA MET A 55 -0.13 8.92 -5.15
C MET A 55 0.55 10.08 -5.88
N LYS A 56 1.74 10.49 -5.44
CA LYS A 56 2.55 11.52 -6.12
C LYS A 56 2.95 11.06 -7.53
N ASN A 57 3.41 9.81 -7.67
CA ASN A 57 3.81 9.27 -8.96
C ASN A 57 2.62 9.17 -9.93
N GLN A 58 1.43 8.81 -9.46
CA GLN A 58 0.22 8.79 -10.30
C GLN A 58 -0.15 10.18 -10.84
N ARG A 59 -0.01 11.24 -10.02
CA ARG A 59 -0.27 12.62 -10.46
C ARG A 59 0.73 13.12 -11.50
N SER A 60 1.98 12.64 -11.45
CA SER A 60 3.02 13.03 -12.41
C SER A 60 2.91 12.35 -13.78
N VAL A 61 2.06 11.32 -13.89
CA VAL A 61 1.79 10.61 -15.16
C VAL A 61 0.54 11.19 -15.86
N ARG A 62 -0.17 12.12 -15.21
CA ARG A 62 -1.37 12.78 -15.74
C ARG A 62 -1.05 14.16 -16.30
#